data_AF-A0A7C4VBJ5-F1
#
_entry.id   AF-A0A7C4VBJ5-F1
#
_cell.length_a   1.000
_cell.length_b   1.000
_cell.length_c   1.000
_cell.angle_alpha   90.00
_cell.angle_beta   90.00
_cell.angle_gamma   90.00
#
_symmetry.space_group_name_H-M   'P 1'
#
loop_
_entity.id
_entity.type
_entity.pdbx_description
1 polymer ?
#
loop_
_entity_poly.entity_id
_entity_poly.type
_entity_poly.pdbx_seq_one_letter_code
_entity_poly.pdbx_strand_id
1 'polypeptide(L)'
;MEFNDGKRLRCEDPLVADALGRLLGPLARELIFDAPLGSLLEHDLTGHVAVTAALGPLYLADLLEARPLALIAGCPSVDRLTELVRGIGDRPKPVYHGPPLGRLPLTRSERRLLRAYVLADSLEAAARQLGIKKKTAANRLSLVKEKLGVKTHGQLLRVYFEGFEG
;
A
#
# COMPACT_ATOMS: atom_id res chain seq x y z
N MET A 1 6.95 38.28 -5.91
CA MET A 1 5.74 37.51 -5.53
C MET A 1 5.16 37.05 -6.84
N GLU A 2 5.08 35.77 -7.16
CA GLU A 2 4.38 34.72 -6.39
C GLU A 2 5.14 33.38 -6.48
N PHE A 3 5.35 32.75 -5.33
CA PHE A 3 5.77 31.36 -5.25
C PHE A 3 4.52 30.49 -5.39
N ASN A 4 4.25 30.02 -6.60
CA ASN A 4 3.20 29.03 -6.85
C ASN A 4 3.80 27.63 -6.66
N ASP A 5 4.12 27.31 -5.41
CA ASP A 5 4.58 25.98 -5.03
C ASP A 5 3.33 25.14 -4.78
N GLY A 6 2.90 24.41 -5.81
CA GLY A 6 1.82 23.44 -5.73
C GLY A 6 2.16 22.43 -4.64
N LYS A 7 1.67 22.69 -3.42
CA LYS A 7 1.91 21.86 -2.23
C LYS A 7 1.44 20.46 -2.54
N ARG A 8 2.39 19.56 -2.83
CA ARG A 8 2.16 18.12 -2.77
C ARG A 8 1.70 17.81 -1.37
N LEU A 9 0.41 17.56 -1.23
CA LEU A 9 -0.16 17.13 0.04
C LEU A 9 0.45 15.78 0.39
N ARG A 10 0.96 15.65 1.61
CA ARG A 10 1.36 14.36 2.13
C ARG A 10 0.07 13.63 2.48
N CYS A 11 -0.18 12.46 1.88
CA CYS A 11 -1.36 11.63 2.21
C CYS A 11 -1.40 11.21 3.68
N GLU A 12 -0.33 11.43 4.42
CA GLU A 12 -0.17 11.13 5.84
C GLU A 12 -0.78 12.21 6.77
N ASP A 13 -1.25 13.35 6.25
CA ASP A 13 -1.75 14.45 7.08
C ASP A 13 -3.24 14.25 7.47
N PRO A 14 -3.56 14.06 8.77
CA PRO A 14 -4.94 13.91 9.24
C PRO A 14 -5.85 15.10 8.90
N LEU A 15 -5.30 16.31 8.75
CA LEU A 15 -6.04 17.51 8.35
C LEU A 15 -6.48 17.44 6.89
N VAL A 16 -5.70 16.75 6.04
CA VAL A 16 -6.05 16.50 4.64
C VAL A 16 -7.17 15.48 4.54
N ALA A 17 -7.17 14.45 5.39
CA ALA A 17 -8.27 13.48 5.48
C ALA A 17 -9.59 14.15 5.93
N ASP A 18 -9.57 15.04 6.94
CA ASP A 18 -10.77 15.79 7.36
C ASP A 18 -11.28 16.75 6.28
N ALA A 19 -10.37 17.48 5.62
CA ALA A 19 -10.73 18.39 4.53
C ALA A 19 -11.32 17.65 3.32
N LEU A 20 -10.77 16.50 2.96
CA LEU A 20 -11.31 15.62 1.93
C LEU A 20 -12.68 15.07 2.33
N GLY A 21 -12.89 14.74 3.61
CA GLY A 21 -14.19 14.35 4.14
C GLY A 21 -15.28 15.39 3.86
N ARG A 22 -14.97 16.67 4.06
CA ARG A 22 -15.88 17.79 3.80
C ARG A 22 -16.12 18.04 2.31
N LEU A 23 -15.08 17.89 1.47
CA LEU A 23 -15.16 18.11 0.02
C LEU A 23 -15.89 16.99 -0.72
N LEU A 24 -15.78 15.75 -0.23
CA LEU A 24 -16.31 14.56 -0.89
C LEU A 24 -17.69 14.15 -0.38
N GLY A 25 -18.10 14.67 0.79
CA GLY A 25 -19.44 14.45 1.33
C GLY A 25 -19.76 12.96 1.47
N PRO A 26 -20.84 12.43 0.87
CA PRO A 26 -21.16 11.00 0.92
C PRO A 26 -20.04 10.07 0.44
N LEU A 27 -19.25 10.49 -0.55
CA LEU A 27 -18.14 9.71 -1.11
C LEU A 27 -16.97 9.53 -0.12
N ALA A 28 -16.90 10.37 0.91
CA ALA A 28 -15.89 10.25 1.96
C ALA A 28 -16.04 8.96 2.78
N ARG A 29 -17.26 8.42 2.89
CA ARG A 29 -17.54 7.24 3.74
C ARG A 29 -16.90 5.96 3.21
N GLU A 30 -16.51 5.95 1.94
CA GLU A 30 -15.89 4.81 1.29
C GLU A 30 -14.37 4.93 1.24
N LEU A 31 -13.80 6.07 1.63
CA LEU A 31 -12.36 6.35 1.57
C LEU A 31 -11.62 5.89 2.82
N ILE A 32 -10.52 5.17 2.62
CA ILE A 32 -9.58 4.78 3.68
C ILE A 32 -8.18 5.19 3.25
N PHE A 33 -7.48 5.93 4.13
CA PHE A 33 -6.13 6.40 3.90
C PHE A 33 -5.10 5.53 4.63
N ASP A 34 -3.96 5.34 3.99
CA ASP A 34 -2.82 4.61 4.53
C ASP A 34 -1.99 5.48 5.49
N ALA A 35 -2.57 5.81 6.64
CA ALA A 35 -1.97 6.66 7.65
C ALA A 35 -2.15 6.02 9.05
N PRO A 36 -1.09 5.40 9.61
CA PRO A 36 0.29 5.31 9.10
C PRO A 36 0.43 4.37 7.90
N LEU A 37 1.54 4.49 7.16
CA LEU A 37 1.84 3.64 6.01
C LEU A 37 1.89 2.16 6.41
N GLY A 38 1.17 1.31 5.67
CA GLY A 38 1.00 -0.11 5.94
C GLY A 38 -0.30 -0.45 6.68
N SER A 39 -1.01 0.54 7.25
CA SER A 39 -2.25 0.34 8.01
C SER A 39 -3.35 -0.31 7.17
N LEU A 40 -3.41 -0.04 5.86
CA LEU A 40 -4.42 -0.64 4.97
C LEU A 40 -4.41 -2.17 4.95
N LEU A 41 -3.29 -2.82 5.31
CA LEU A 41 -3.21 -4.28 5.36
C LEU A 41 -3.96 -4.90 6.54
N GLU A 42 -4.35 -4.09 7.52
CA GLU A 42 -5.09 -4.51 8.71
C GLU A 42 -6.61 -4.33 8.53
N HIS A 43 -7.03 -3.72 7.42
CA HIS A 43 -8.42 -3.43 7.12
C HIS A 43 -9.00 -4.39 6.08
N ASP A 44 -10.31 -4.66 6.18
CA ASP A 44 -11.06 -5.20 5.04
C ASP A 44 -11.29 -4.06 4.05
N LEU A 45 -10.65 -4.15 2.89
CA LEU A 45 -10.76 -3.11 1.86
C LEU A 45 -11.97 -3.32 0.95
N THR A 46 -12.71 -4.42 1.11
CA THR A 46 -13.84 -4.74 0.25
C THR A 46 -14.88 -3.61 0.23
N GLY A 47 -15.15 -3.07 -0.96
CA GLY A 47 -16.09 -1.95 -1.13
C GLY A 47 -15.53 -0.57 -0.79
N HIS A 48 -14.26 -0.48 -0.39
CA HIS A 48 -13.61 0.80 -0.05
C HIS A 48 -12.68 1.30 -1.15
N VAL A 49 -12.53 2.62 -1.21
CA VAL A 49 -11.48 3.31 -1.97
C VAL A 49 -10.26 3.48 -1.06
N ALA A 50 -9.26 2.65 -1.28
CA ALA A 50 -8.00 2.68 -0.56
C ALA A 50 -7.04 3.70 -1.21
N VAL A 51 -6.47 4.60 -0.38
CA VAL A 51 -5.53 5.63 -0.83
C VAL A 51 -4.22 5.47 -0.08
N THR A 52 -3.11 5.35 -0.81
CA THR A 52 -1.77 5.18 -0.20
C THR A 52 -0.71 6.02 -0.89
N ALA A 53 0.23 6.54 -0.09
CA ALA A 53 1.43 7.19 -0.60
C ALA A 53 2.44 6.18 -1.18
N ALA A 54 2.31 4.89 -0.85
CA ALA A 54 3.23 3.86 -1.31
C ALA A 54 3.18 3.68 -2.83
N LEU A 55 4.34 3.36 -3.39
CA LEU A 55 4.54 3.10 -4.81
C LEU A 55 5.10 1.68 -5.07
N GLY A 56 5.45 0.96 -4.01
CA GLY A 56 6.07 -0.35 -4.07
C GLY A 56 5.12 -1.40 -4.66
N PRO A 57 5.50 -2.06 -5.77
CA PRO A 57 4.60 -2.97 -6.48
C PRO A 57 4.22 -4.20 -5.65
N LEU A 58 5.07 -4.61 -4.69
CA LEU A 58 4.77 -5.72 -3.80
C LEU A 58 3.62 -5.40 -2.83
N TYR A 59 3.67 -4.22 -2.23
CA TYR A 59 2.64 -3.71 -1.32
C TYR A 59 1.33 -3.43 -2.06
N LEU A 60 1.39 -2.71 -3.18
CA LEU A 60 0.21 -2.40 -3.98
C LEU A 60 -0.50 -3.67 -4.48
N ALA A 61 0.25 -4.69 -4.86
CA ALA A 61 -0.35 -5.97 -5.23
C ALA A 61 -0.95 -6.72 -4.03
N ASP A 62 -0.48 -6.52 -2.80
CA ASP A 62 -1.12 -7.08 -1.59
C ASP A 62 -2.44 -6.35 -1.30
N LEU A 63 -2.48 -5.03 -1.48
CA LEU A 63 -3.71 -4.24 -1.36
C LEU A 63 -4.75 -4.62 -2.41
N LEU A 64 -4.35 -4.81 -3.67
CA LEU A 64 -5.28 -5.27 -4.72
C LEU A 64 -5.84 -6.67 -4.45
N GLU A 65 -5.05 -7.56 -3.84
CA GLU A 65 -5.54 -8.88 -3.42
C GLU A 65 -6.62 -8.80 -2.33
N ALA A 66 -6.66 -7.72 -1.54
CA ALA A 66 -7.72 -7.44 -0.58
C ALA A 66 -9.01 -6.89 -1.23
N ARG A 67 -9.04 -6.79 -2.57
CA ARG A 67 -10.21 -6.45 -3.39
C ARG A 67 -10.91 -5.12 -3.02
N PRO A 68 -10.16 -4.01 -2.96
CA PRO A 68 -10.78 -2.70 -2.84
C PRO A 68 -11.72 -2.40 -4.01
N LEU A 69 -12.69 -1.52 -3.79
CA LEU A 69 -13.46 -0.90 -4.87
C LEU A 69 -12.51 -0.11 -5.79
N ALA A 70 -11.58 0.62 -5.19
CA ALA A 70 -10.47 1.22 -5.92
C ALA A 70 -9.21 1.35 -5.07
N LEU A 71 -8.05 1.29 -5.72
CA LEU A 71 -6.75 1.60 -5.12
C LEU A 71 -6.13 2.79 -5.85
N ILE A 72 -5.87 3.85 -5.11
CA ILE A 72 -5.20 5.07 -5.60
C ILE A 72 -3.85 5.17 -4.89
N ALA A 73 -2.78 5.02 -5.66
CA ALA A 73 -1.40 5.00 -5.21
C ALA A 73 -0.65 6.26 -5.64
N GLY A 74 0.34 6.63 -4.83
CA GLY A 74 1.01 7.92 -4.92
C GLY A 74 0.18 9.01 -4.25
N CYS A 75 0.78 10.17 -3.99
CA CYS A 75 0.08 11.29 -3.35
C CYS A 75 -0.55 12.22 -4.42
N PRO A 76 -1.79 11.98 -4.89
CA PRO A 76 -2.46 12.92 -5.77
C PRO A 76 -2.80 14.22 -5.02
N SER A 77 -2.95 15.31 -5.76
CA SER A 77 -3.59 16.51 -5.21
C SER A 77 -5.05 16.20 -4.82
N VAL A 78 -5.62 17.01 -3.93
CA VAL A 78 -7.05 16.90 -3.52
C VAL A 78 -7.99 16.95 -4.72
N ASP A 79 -7.74 17.85 -5.67
CA ASP A 79 -8.56 17.96 -6.88
C ASP A 79 -8.50 16.68 -7.71
N ARG A 80 -7.28 16.14 -7.90
CA ARG A 80 -7.09 14.90 -8.65
C ARG A 80 -7.74 13.72 -7.93
N LEU A 81 -7.58 13.62 -6.61
CA LEU A 81 -8.25 12.58 -5.83
C LEU A 81 -9.76 12.67 -5.96
N THR A 82 -10.32 13.88 -5.91
CA THR A 82 -11.76 14.13 -6.08
C THR A 82 -12.26 13.70 -7.45
N GLU A 83 -11.54 14.03 -8.52
CA GLU A 83 -11.84 13.58 -9.87
C GLU A 83 -11.83 12.04 -9.98
N LEU A 84 -10.78 11.42 -9.45
CA LEU A 84 -10.62 9.96 -9.49
C LEU A 84 -11.77 9.28 -8.76
N VAL A 85 -12.08 9.73 -7.55
CA VAL A 85 -13.15 9.16 -6.71
C VAL A 85 -14.52 9.31 -7.39
N ARG A 86 -14.85 10.49 -7.92
CA ARG A 86 -16.10 10.69 -8.66
C ARG A 86 -16.19 9.82 -9.92
N GLY A 87 -15.05 9.53 -10.55
CA GLY A 87 -14.96 8.70 -11.75
C GLY A 87 -15.10 7.19 -11.51
N ILE A 88 -15.03 6.73 -10.25
CA ILE A 88 -15.20 5.32 -9.88
C ILE A 88 -16.64 4.88 -10.18
N GLY A 89 -17.64 5.64 -9.74
CA GLY A 89 -19.07 5.33 -9.95
C GLY A 89 -19.44 3.88 -9.61
N ASP A 90 -20.48 3.34 -10.27
CA ASP A 90 -20.92 1.94 -10.10
C ASP A 90 -20.12 0.95 -10.97
N ARG A 91 -18.81 1.19 -11.15
CA ARG A 91 -18.02 0.30 -12.03
C ARG A 91 -18.01 -1.13 -11.47
N PRO A 92 -18.24 -2.15 -12.32
CA PRO A 92 -18.29 -3.54 -11.88
C PRO A 92 -16.90 -4.14 -11.58
N LYS A 93 -15.82 -3.41 -11.83
CA LYS A 93 -14.44 -3.89 -11.66
C LYS A 93 -13.65 -2.94 -10.76
N PRO A 94 -12.76 -3.47 -9.90
CA PRO A 94 -11.83 -2.68 -9.12
C PRO A 94 -11.04 -1.70 -9.99
N VAL A 95 -10.98 -0.45 -9.58
CA VAL A 95 -10.22 0.59 -10.29
C VAL A 95 -8.83 0.71 -9.66
N TYR A 96 -7.79 0.74 -10.49
CA TYR A 96 -6.42 0.95 -10.03
C TYR A 96 -5.82 2.20 -10.67
N HIS A 97 -5.34 3.12 -9.84
CA HIS A 97 -4.60 4.31 -10.24
C HIS A 97 -3.25 4.30 -9.54
N GLY A 98 -2.20 3.89 -10.23
CA GLY A 98 -0.85 3.80 -9.67
C GLY A 98 0.18 3.39 -10.71
N PRO A 99 1.45 3.18 -10.30
CA PRO A 99 2.49 2.69 -11.20
C PRO A 99 2.15 1.30 -11.77
N PRO A 100 2.60 0.96 -12.98
CA PRO A 100 2.39 -0.39 -13.52
C PRO A 100 3.07 -1.44 -12.62
N LEU A 101 2.33 -2.47 -12.22
CA LEU A 101 2.86 -3.50 -11.30
C LEU A 101 3.80 -4.49 -11.99
N GLY A 102 3.69 -4.64 -13.32
CA GLY A 102 4.52 -5.56 -14.10
C GLY A 102 4.47 -7.00 -13.59
N ARG A 103 5.53 -7.76 -13.87
CA ARG A 103 5.72 -9.09 -13.31
C ARG A 103 6.40 -8.95 -11.95
N LEU A 104 5.71 -9.37 -10.88
CA LEU A 104 6.27 -9.32 -9.54
C LEU A 104 7.40 -10.36 -9.38
N PRO A 105 8.51 -10.02 -8.71
CA PRO A 105 9.64 -10.92 -8.51
C PRO A 105 9.36 -12.01 -7.46
N LEU A 106 8.28 -11.87 -6.70
CA LEU A 106 7.88 -12.77 -5.62
C LEU A 106 6.56 -13.46 -5.94
N THR A 107 6.48 -14.74 -5.57
CA THR A 107 5.22 -15.48 -5.55
C THR A 107 4.30 -14.97 -4.45
N ARG A 108 3.00 -15.28 -4.54
CA ARG A 108 2.01 -14.93 -3.52
C ARG A 108 2.41 -15.38 -2.11
N SER A 109 2.92 -16.60 -1.99
CA SER A 109 3.38 -17.16 -0.70
C SER A 109 4.59 -16.41 -0.13
N GLU A 110 5.50 -15.97 -1.00
CA GLU A 110 6.67 -15.17 -0.59
C GLU A 110 6.27 -13.76 -0.17
N ARG A 111 5.36 -13.13 -0.91
CA ARG A 111 4.78 -11.82 -0.51
C ARG A 111 4.05 -11.91 0.82
N ARG A 112 3.28 -12.97 1.05
CA ARG A 112 2.61 -13.21 2.34
C ARG A 112 3.60 -13.30 3.51
N LEU A 113 4.75 -13.96 3.30
CA LEU A 113 5.82 -13.99 4.30
C LEU A 113 6.45 -12.62 4.52
N LEU A 114 6.78 -11.92 3.43
CA LEU A 114 7.37 -10.59 3.48
C LEU A 114 6.45 -9.61 4.22
N ARG A 115 5.16 -9.61 3.87
CA ARG A 115 4.11 -8.81 4.52
C ARG A 115 4.07 -9.06 6.03
N ALA A 116 3.97 -10.32 6.44
CA ALA A 116 3.95 -10.66 7.86
C ALA A 116 5.24 -10.24 8.57
N TYR A 117 6.39 -10.29 7.89
CA TYR A 117 7.67 -9.85 8.44
C TYR A 117 7.82 -8.34 8.53
N VAL A 118 7.27 -7.59 7.57
CA VAL A 118 7.29 -6.12 7.54
C VAL A 118 6.37 -5.54 8.61
N LEU A 119 5.24 -6.20 8.90
CA LEU A 119 4.27 -5.77 9.91
C LEU A 119 4.58 -6.28 11.33
N ALA A 120 5.56 -7.16 11.51
CA ALA A 120 5.85 -7.76 12.81
C ALA A 120 7.15 -7.22 13.43
N ASP A 121 7.17 -7.13 14.75
CA ASP A 121 8.36 -6.73 15.52
C ASP A 121 9.54 -7.70 15.37
N SER A 122 9.28 -8.94 14.95
CA SER A 122 10.31 -9.96 14.76
C SER A 122 9.93 -11.05 13.77
N LEU A 123 10.95 -11.75 13.26
CA LEU A 123 10.77 -12.95 12.43
C LEU A 123 10.00 -14.05 13.16
N GLU A 124 10.11 -14.12 14.48
CA GLU A 124 9.39 -15.11 15.28
C GLU A 124 7.90 -14.81 15.36
N ALA A 125 7.53 -13.54 15.53
CA ALA A 125 6.14 -13.10 15.47
C ALA A 125 5.53 -13.37 14.08
N ALA A 126 6.25 -13.03 13.01
CA ALA A 126 5.83 -13.33 11.64
C ALA A 126 5.65 -14.84 11.40
N ALA A 127 6.58 -15.66 11.88
CA ALA A 127 6.49 -17.13 11.76
C ALA A 127 5.26 -17.68 12.50
N ARG A 128 4.96 -17.13 13.69
CA ARG A 128 3.79 -17.50 14.49
C ARG A 128 2.48 -17.11 13.78
N GLN A 129 2.38 -15.89 13.24
CA GLN A 129 1.23 -15.44 12.46
C GLN A 129 0.95 -16.35 11.24
N LEU A 130 2.01 -16.92 10.65
CA LEU A 130 1.90 -17.80 9.49
C LEU A 130 1.78 -19.29 9.85
N GLY A 131 1.83 -19.65 11.13
CA GLY A 131 1.77 -21.05 11.56
C GLY A 131 2.97 -21.89 11.11
N ILE A 132 4.15 -21.29 10.93
CA ILE A 132 5.37 -21.99 10.48
C ILE A 132 6.48 -21.93 11.52
N LYS A 133 7.44 -22.86 11.44
CA LYS A 133 8.63 -22.86 12.30
C LYS A 133 9.54 -21.67 11.98
N LYS A 134 10.14 -21.05 13.01
CA LYS A 134 11.11 -19.94 12.88
C LYS A 134 12.24 -20.23 11.89
N LYS A 135 12.81 -21.44 11.92
CA LYS A 135 13.85 -21.88 10.96
C LYS A 135 13.34 -21.88 9.51
N THR A 136 12.11 -22.31 9.29
CA THR A 136 11.48 -22.29 7.95
C THR A 136 11.24 -20.85 7.50
N ALA A 137 10.76 -19.98 8.38
CA ALA A 137 10.59 -18.55 8.08
C ALA A 137 11.93 -17.89 7.72
N ALA A 138 13.00 -18.17 8.47
CA ALA A 138 14.34 -17.66 8.19
C ALA A 138 14.87 -18.07 6.82
N ASN A 139 14.76 -19.37 6.49
CA ASN A 139 15.20 -19.88 5.19
C ASN A 139 14.42 -19.24 4.04
N ARG A 140 13.09 -19.16 4.16
CA ARG A 140 12.24 -18.53 3.14
C ARG A 140 12.53 -17.04 3.01
N LEU A 141 12.72 -16.32 4.11
CA LEU A 141 13.06 -14.90 4.08
C LEU A 141 14.44 -14.66 3.45
N SER A 142 15.41 -15.56 3.66
CA SER A 142 16.71 -15.49 3.00
C SER A 142 16.58 -15.57 1.47
N LEU A 143 15.75 -16.48 0.96
CA LEU A 143 15.47 -16.60 -0.48
C LEU A 143 14.74 -15.37 -1.01
N VAL A 144 13.79 -14.81 -0.25
CA VAL A 144 13.12 -13.54 -0.60
C VAL A 144 14.14 -12.41 -0.71
N LYS A 145 15.03 -12.27 0.27
CA LYS A 145 16.09 -11.25 0.26
C LYS A 145 17.01 -11.38 -0.96
N GLU A 146 17.41 -12.61 -1.28
CA GLU A 146 18.23 -12.91 -2.46
C GLU A 146 17.53 -12.52 -3.77
N LYS A 147 16.26 -12.89 -3.93
CA LYS A 147 15.45 -12.52 -5.10
C LYS A 147 15.27 -11.01 -5.27
N LEU A 148 15.20 -10.29 -4.15
CA LEU A 148 15.07 -8.84 -4.14
C LEU A 148 16.45 -8.12 -4.16
N GLY A 149 17.56 -8.85 -4.08
CA GLY A 149 18.90 -8.26 -4.02
C GLY A 149 19.19 -7.42 -2.76
N VAL A 150 18.45 -7.65 -1.67
CA VAL A 150 18.54 -6.86 -0.44
C VAL A 150 19.19 -7.64 0.71
N LYS A 151 19.84 -6.92 1.63
CA LYS A 151 20.56 -7.54 2.76
C LYS A 151 19.92 -7.16 4.10
N THR A 152 19.52 -5.91 4.23
CA THR A 152 19.03 -5.35 5.50
C THR A 152 17.50 -5.35 5.58
N HIS A 153 16.97 -5.23 6.80
CA HIS A 153 15.53 -5.07 7.01
C HIS A 153 15.02 -3.73 6.47
N GLY A 154 15.77 -2.64 6.64
CA GLY A 154 15.40 -1.33 6.07
C GLY A 154 15.30 -1.35 4.54
N GLN A 155 16.21 -2.07 3.86
CA GLN A 155 16.10 -2.28 2.41
C GLN A 155 14.86 -3.08 2.02
N LEU A 156 14.46 -4.08 2.82
CA LEU A 156 13.21 -4.80 2.60
C LEU A 156 12.00 -3.89 2.74
N LEU A 157 11.94 -3.06 3.78
CA LEU A 157 10.86 -2.09 3.98
C LEU A 157 10.75 -1.14 2.79
N ARG A 158 11.89 -0.60 2.37
CA ARG A 158 11.99 0.28 1.21
C ARG A 158 11.48 -0.40 -0.07
N VAL A 159 11.98 -1.58 -0.40
CA VAL A 159 11.53 -2.32 -1.59
C VAL A 159 10.04 -2.67 -1.51
N TYR A 160 9.52 -2.97 -0.32
CA TYR A 160 8.12 -3.32 -0.13
C TYR A 160 7.19 -2.11 -0.37
N PHE A 161 7.49 -0.96 0.23
CA PHE A 161 6.63 0.24 0.20
C PHE A 161 6.94 1.24 -0.92
N GLU A 162 8.18 1.37 -1.34
CA GLU A 162 8.61 2.36 -2.36
C GLU A 162 8.94 1.70 -3.71
N GLY A 163 9.36 0.43 -3.69
CA GLY A 163 9.77 -0.31 -4.88
C GLY A 163 11.28 -0.32 -5.11
N PHE A 164 11.70 -0.75 -6.30
CA PHE A 164 13.11 -0.77 -6.69
C PHE A 164 13.50 0.56 -7.31
N GLU A 165 14.60 1.15 -6.85
CA GLU A 165 15.36 2.07 -7.69
C GLU A 165 16.02 1.23 -8.78
N GLY A 166 15.49 1.32 -10.00
CA GLY A 166 16.15 0.82 -11.20
C GLY A 166 17.24 1.77 -11.66
#